data_AF-A0A8S0PVB9-F1
#
_entry.id   AF-A0A8S0PVB9-F1
#
_cell.length_a   1.000
_cell.length_b   1.000
_cell.length_c   1.000
_cell.angle_alpha   90.00
_cell.angle_beta   90.00
_cell.angle_gamma   90.00
#
_symmetry.space_group_name_H-M   'P 1'
#
loop_
_entity.id
_entity.type
_entity.pdbx_description
1 polymer ?
#
loop_
_entity_poly.entity_id
_entity_poly.type
_entity_poly.pdbx_seq_one_letter_code
_entity_poly.pdbx_strand_id
1 'polypeptide(L)'
;MAALRSSKTPDKSSKTFIVAVNLQVPGRDNHSAVFYFSSKVDEPINPNSLLHQFIHGSDAFRDSRFKIVNKIVKGPWLVKTAVGNYSACLLGKALKCHYHRGPNYLEIDVDIGSSAIATAILRLALGCVTAVTVDMGFLVESQSEEELPERLFGAVRICQMEMSSATFVDSATPSSKVLPMNNGGSENEDD
;
A
#
# COMPACT_ATOMS: atom_id res chain seq x y z
N MET A 1 -11.82 2.57 -6.67
CA MET A 1 -12.63 2.87 -5.48
C MET A 1 -12.42 4.35 -5.18
N ALA A 2 -13.33 5.06 -4.51
CA ALA A 2 -13.09 6.45 -4.09
C ALA A 2 -13.55 6.62 -2.65
N ALA A 3 -13.06 5.73 -1.79
CA ALA A 3 -13.59 5.56 -0.43
C ALA A 3 -13.40 6.82 0.41
N LEU A 4 -12.28 7.52 0.22
CA LEU A 4 -11.98 8.76 0.95
C LEU A 4 -12.80 9.95 0.46
N ARG A 5 -13.39 9.90 -0.73
CA ARG A 5 -14.26 10.98 -1.24
C ARG A 5 -15.59 11.06 -0.47
N SER A 6 -16.07 9.94 0.07
CA SER A 6 -17.35 9.86 0.79
C SER A 6 -17.23 10.16 2.28
N SER A 7 -16.02 10.23 2.84
CA SER A 7 -15.84 10.59 4.24
C SER A 7 -16.08 12.10 4.41
N LYS A 8 -17.28 12.46 4.88
CA LYS A 8 -17.58 13.83 5.32
C LYS A 8 -16.77 14.12 6.58
N THR A 9 -15.48 14.40 6.41
CA THR A 9 -14.69 15.04 7.47
C THR A 9 -15.21 16.47 7.62
N PRO A 10 -15.62 16.90 8.84
CA PRO A 10 -16.16 18.23 9.03
C PRO A 10 -15.16 19.30 8.57
N ASP A 11 -15.70 20.26 7.85
CA ASP A 11 -15.04 21.37 7.19
C ASP A 11 -14.40 22.33 8.23
N LYS A 12 -13.21 21.96 8.74
CA LYS A 12 -12.24 22.82 9.43
C LYS A 12 -10.94 22.05 9.70
N SER A 13 -9.96 22.25 8.82
CA SER A 13 -8.57 21.77 8.93
C SER A 13 -8.40 20.30 9.33
N SER A 14 -8.46 19.37 8.36
CA SER A 14 -7.86 18.06 8.60
C SER A 14 -6.41 18.27 9.00
N LYS A 15 -6.08 17.94 10.25
CA LYS A 15 -4.73 18.10 10.82
C LYS A 15 -3.73 17.11 10.24
N THR A 16 -4.19 16.18 9.41
CA THR A 16 -3.38 15.17 8.75
C THR A 16 -3.70 15.12 7.27
N PHE A 17 -2.72 14.68 6.50
CA PHE A 17 -2.88 14.29 5.11
C PHE A 17 -2.82 12.77 5.00
N ILE A 18 -3.75 12.15 4.26
CA ILE A 18 -3.83 10.69 4.10
C ILE A 18 -3.39 10.31 2.69
N VAL A 19 -2.47 9.35 2.58
CA VAL A 19 -2.18 8.64 1.34
C VAL A 19 -2.74 7.23 1.46
N ALA A 20 -3.67 6.86 0.59
CA ALA A 20 -4.19 5.50 0.48
C ALA A 20 -3.61 4.83 -0.76
N VAL A 21 -3.06 3.64 -0.61
CA VAL A 21 -2.64 2.78 -1.74
C VAL A 21 -3.55 1.57 -1.76
N ASN A 22 -4.37 1.46 -2.81
CA ASN A 22 -5.29 0.34 -3.03
C ASN A 22 -4.72 -0.57 -4.12
N LEU A 23 -4.17 -1.72 -3.71
CA LEU A 23 -3.79 -2.76 -4.65
C LEU A 23 -5.04 -3.57 -5.02
N GLN A 24 -5.43 -3.48 -6.29
CA GLN A 24 -6.55 -4.24 -6.84
C GLN A 24 -6.04 -5.63 -7.21
N VAL A 25 -6.46 -6.63 -6.45
CA VAL A 25 -5.98 -8.01 -6.51
C VAL A 25 -6.94 -8.82 -7.38
N PRO A 26 -6.59 -9.12 -8.65
CA PRO A 26 -7.38 -10.01 -9.48
C PRO A 26 -7.33 -11.45 -8.93
N GLY A 27 -8.48 -12.10 -8.91
CA GLY A 27 -8.63 -13.47 -8.42
C GLY A 27 -9.85 -14.14 -9.02
N ARG A 28 -10.31 -15.24 -8.40
CA ARG A 28 -11.65 -15.77 -8.66
C ARG A 28 -12.70 -14.72 -8.28
N ASP A 29 -12.50 -14.15 -7.09
CA ASP A 29 -13.18 -12.95 -6.62
C ASP A 29 -12.14 -11.82 -6.59
N ASN A 30 -12.54 -10.62 -7.01
CA ASN A 30 -11.67 -9.46 -7.00
C ASN A 30 -11.61 -8.87 -5.59
N HIS A 31 -10.39 -8.61 -5.10
CA HIS A 31 -10.15 -8.08 -3.77
C HIS A 31 -9.43 -6.74 -3.83
N SER A 32 -9.54 -5.96 -2.75
CA SER A 32 -8.76 -4.75 -2.53
C SER A 32 -7.91 -4.90 -1.28
N ALA A 33 -6.59 -4.75 -1.43
CA ALA A 33 -5.68 -4.58 -0.30
C ALA A 33 -5.35 -3.09 -0.17
N VAL A 34 -5.98 -2.42 0.80
CA VAL A 34 -5.88 -0.96 0.97
C VAL A 34 -4.99 -0.63 2.17
N PHE A 35 -3.95 0.16 1.93
CA PHE A 35 -3.03 0.64 2.95
C PHE A 35 -3.18 2.15 3.12
N TYR A 36 -3.45 2.58 4.34
CA TYR A 36 -3.58 3.99 4.69
C TYR A 36 -2.35 4.47 5.45
N PHE A 37 -1.74 5.53 4.95
CA PHE A 37 -0.62 6.23 5.58
C PHE A 37 -1.04 7.66 5.88
N SER A 38 -0.72 8.16 7.06
CA SER A 38 -1.05 9.53 7.45
C SER A 38 0.21 10.33 7.77
N SER A 39 0.22 11.60 7.42
CA SER A 39 1.15 12.55 8.04
C SER A 39 0.92 12.58 9.56
N LYS A 40 1.91 13.08 10.28
CA LYS A 40 1.72 13.43 11.69
C LYS A 40 0.71 14.57 11.80
N VAL A 41 -0.01 14.59 12.93
CA VAL A 41 -0.99 15.62 13.25
C VAL A 41 -0.28 16.96 13.36
N ASP A 42 -0.82 17.99 12.70
CA ASP A 42 -0.30 19.36 12.67
C ASP A 42 1.11 19.49 12.03
N GLU A 43 1.60 18.45 11.35
CA GLU A 43 2.86 18.47 10.58
C GLU A 43 2.56 18.37 9.08
N PRO A 44 2.46 19.50 8.36
CA PRO A 44 2.14 19.48 6.94
C PRO A 44 3.30 18.87 6.13
N ILE A 45 2.95 18.28 4.99
CA ILE A 45 3.95 17.76 4.05
C ILE A 45 4.80 18.92 3.55
N ASN A 46 6.13 18.79 3.67
CA ASN A 46 7.07 19.83 3.26
C ASN A 46 6.83 20.24 1.79
N PRO A 47 6.51 21.52 1.49
CA PRO A 47 6.21 21.99 0.14
C PRO A 47 7.31 21.75 -0.89
N ASN A 48 8.56 21.72 -0.44
CA ASN A 48 9.74 21.49 -1.29
C ASN A 48 10.07 20.01 -1.47
N SER A 49 9.36 19.10 -0.79
CA SER A 49 9.62 17.67 -0.90
C SER A 49 9.10 17.07 -2.20
N LEU A 50 9.77 16.02 -2.69
CA LEU A 50 9.33 15.24 -3.84
C LEU A 50 7.94 14.62 -3.61
N LEU A 51 7.60 14.26 -2.37
CA LEU A 51 6.27 13.78 -2.01
C LEU A 51 5.18 14.86 -2.20
N HIS A 52 5.45 16.10 -1.82
CA HIS A 52 4.52 17.20 -2.07
C HIS A 52 4.33 17.42 -3.57
N GLN A 53 5.42 17.43 -4.34
CA GLN A 53 5.34 17.53 -5.81
C GLN A 53 4.54 16.37 -6.41
N PHE A 54 4.71 15.14 -5.92
CA PHE A 54 3.92 13.98 -6.34
C PHE A 54 2.43 14.12 -6.02
N ILE A 55 2.08 14.62 -4.84
CA ILE A 55 0.69 14.84 -4.43
C ILE A 55 0.01 15.89 -5.32
N HIS A 56 0.72 16.96 -5.65
CA HIS A 56 0.18 18.10 -6.39
C HIS A 56 0.45 18.08 -7.90
N GLY A 57 1.23 17.10 -8.38
CA GLY A 57 1.63 16.96 -9.78
C GLY A 57 0.55 16.44 -10.71
N SER A 58 0.92 16.23 -11.97
CA SER A 58 0.10 15.57 -12.97
C SER A 58 0.12 14.04 -12.82
N ASP A 59 -0.85 13.35 -13.40
CA ASP A 59 -0.83 11.88 -13.44
C ASP A 59 0.39 11.36 -14.19
N ALA A 60 0.80 12.01 -15.29
CA ALA A 60 2.04 11.65 -15.99
C ALA A 60 3.29 11.75 -15.08
N PHE A 61 3.35 12.76 -14.22
CA PHE A 61 4.42 12.85 -13.22
C PHE A 61 4.33 11.70 -12.22
N ARG A 62 3.14 11.42 -11.68
CA ARG A 62 2.93 10.33 -10.72
C ARG A 62 3.27 8.97 -11.33
N ASP A 63 2.82 8.69 -12.55
CA ASP A 63 3.11 7.47 -13.28
C ASP A 63 4.63 7.30 -13.48
N SER A 64 5.32 8.39 -13.80
CA SER A 64 6.76 8.34 -14.04
C SER A 64 7.61 8.13 -12.78
N ARG A 65 7.03 8.34 -11.58
CA ARG A 65 7.75 8.39 -10.30
C ARG A 65 7.26 7.41 -9.24
N PHE A 66 6.04 6.90 -9.31
CA PHE A 66 5.49 6.04 -8.26
C PHE A 66 6.20 4.68 -8.24
N LYS A 67 6.95 4.41 -7.17
CA LYS A 67 7.82 3.25 -7.04
C LYS A 67 7.46 2.43 -5.80
N ILE A 68 7.60 1.12 -5.93
CA ILE A 68 7.52 0.17 -4.83
C ILE A 68 8.86 -0.53 -4.68
N VAL A 69 9.23 -0.81 -3.43
CA VAL A 69 10.30 -1.75 -3.09
C VAL A 69 9.72 -2.88 -2.24
N ASN A 70 10.05 -4.12 -2.61
CA ASN A 70 9.49 -5.32 -2.02
C ASN A 70 10.60 -6.24 -1.52
N LYS A 71 10.36 -6.90 -0.39
CA LYS A 71 11.24 -7.95 0.14
C LYS A 71 10.42 -9.11 0.67
N ILE A 72 10.63 -10.30 0.12
CA ILE A 72 10.08 -11.53 0.70
C ILE A 72 10.94 -11.92 1.91
N VAL A 73 10.39 -11.72 3.10
CA VAL A 73 11.02 -12.04 4.39
C VAL A 73 10.93 -13.55 4.65
N LYS A 74 9.74 -14.12 4.44
CA LYS A 74 9.44 -15.55 4.60
C LYS A 74 8.67 -16.03 3.38
N GLY A 75 8.94 -17.23 2.93
CA GLY A 75 8.20 -17.86 1.82
C GLY A 75 9.04 -18.88 1.05
N PRO A 76 8.39 -19.68 0.18
CA PRO A 76 9.07 -20.63 -0.69
C PRO A 76 10.11 -19.92 -1.57
N TRP A 77 11.22 -20.61 -1.87
CA TRP A 77 12.28 -20.06 -2.71
C TRP A 77 11.76 -19.57 -4.07
N LEU A 78 10.82 -20.28 -4.69
CA LEU A 78 10.23 -19.88 -5.96
C LEU A 78 9.53 -18.50 -5.89
N VAL A 79 8.82 -18.22 -4.79
CA VAL A 79 8.17 -16.91 -4.56
C VAL A 79 9.23 -15.83 -4.32
N LYS A 80 10.28 -16.15 -3.55
CA LYS A 80 11.41 -15.23 -3.31
C LYS A 80 12.09 -14.83 -4.61
N THR A 81 12.33 -15.77 -5.51
CA THR A 81 12.96 -15.51 -6.81
C THR A 81 12.06 -14.68 -7.71
N ALA A 82 10.78 -15.07 -7.84
CA ALA A 82 9.84 -14.36 -8.70
C ALA A 82 9.63 -12.91 -8.26
N VAL A 83 9.41 -12.67 -6.96
CA VAL A 83 9.26 -11.30 -6.43
C VAL A 83 10.61 -10.57 -6.38
N GLY A 84 11.71 -11.28 -6.14
CA GLY A 84 13.06 -10.72 -6.09
C GLY A 84 13.51 -10.06 -7.40
N ASN A 85 13.15 -10.64 -8.54
CA ASN A 85 13.37 -10.04 -9.87
C ASN A 85 12.63 -8.70 -10.05
N TYR A 86 11.62 -8.43 -9.22
CA TYR A 86 10.83 -7.19 -9.21
C TYR A 86 10.84 -6.55 -7.80
N SER A 87 11.96 -6.69 -7.10
CA SER A 87 12.17 -6.16 -5.75
C SER A 87 12.15 -4.63 -5.70
N ALA A 88 12.36 -3.95 -6.83
CA ALA A 88 12.06 -2.54 -7.00
C ALA A 88 11.37 -2.36 -8.36
N CYS A 89 10.27 -1.60 -8.40
CA CYS A 89 9.51 -1.40 -9.63
C CYS A 89 8.83 -0.03 -9.62
N LEU A 90 8.88 0.68 -10.75
CA LEU A 90 8.03 1.84 -11.00
C LEU A 90 6.61 1.37 -11.31
N LEU A 91 5.78 1.27 -10.28
CA LEU A 91 4.38 0.85 -10.40
C LEU A 91 3.61 1.72 -11.39
N GLY A 92 3.82 3.03 -11.37
CA GLY A 92 3.14 3.96 -12.26
C GLY A 92 3.44 3.74 -13.75
N LYS A 93 4.59 3.12 -14.08
CA LYS A 93 4.92 2.72 -15.46
C LYS A 93 4.51 1.29 -15.77
N ALA A 94 4.62 0.40 -14.79
CA ALA A 94 4.40 -1.03 -14.98
C ALA A 94 2.91 -1.43 -14.95
N LEU A 95 2.09 -0.66 -14.25
CA LEU A 95 0.67 -0.91 -14.02
C LEU A 95 -0.15 0.35 -14.29
N LYS A 96 -1.43 0.17 -14.60
CA LYS A 96 -2.37 1.27 -14.70
C LYS A 96 -2.69 1.78 -13.30
N CYS A 97 -2.33 3.04 -13.04
CA CYS A 97 -2.65 3.71 -11.79
C CYS A 97 -3.77 4.73 -12.01
N HIS A 98 -4.68 4.84 -11.03
CA HIS A 98 -5.72 5.86 -10.99
C HIS A 98 -5.57 6.69 -9.73
N TYR A 99 -5.49 8.00 -9.88
CA TYR A 99 -5.21 8.93 -8.80
C TYR A 99 -6.45 9.75 -8.45
N HIS A 100 -6.81 9.75 -7.16
CA HIS A 100 -7.94 10.51 -6.64
C HIS A 100 -7.45 11.45 -5.54
N ARG A 101 -7.27 12.73 -5.88
CA ARG A 101 -6.79 13.76 -4.95
C ARG A 101 -7.96 14.55 -4.38
N GLY A 102 -8.04 14.62 -3.05
CA GLY A 102 -8.91 15.53 -2.31
C GLY A 102 -8.13 16.61 -1.57
N PRO A 103 -8.82 17.43 -0.75
CA PRO A 103 -8.17 18.50 0.02
C PRO A 103 -7.07 18.00 0.97
N ASN A 104 -7.30 16.86 1.63
CA ASN A 104 -6.45 16.27 2.67
C ASN A 104 -6.07 14.80 2.37
N TYR A 105 -6.24 14.34 1.14
CA TYR A 105 -5.88 12.98 0.79
C TYR A 105 -5.44 12.80 -0.67
N LEU A 106 -4.69 11.73 -0.90
CA LEU A 106 -4.42 11.13 -2.19
C LEU A 106 -4.71 9.63 -2.12
N GLU A 107 -5.65 9.14 -2.91
CA GLU A 107 -5.92 7.71 -3.09
C GLU A 107 -5.31 7.26 -4.43
N ILE A 108 -4.55 6.17 -4.39
CA ILE A 108 -3.83 5.58 -5.53
C ILE A 108 -4.38 4.17 -5.72
N ASP A 109 -5.22 4.01 -6.74
CA ASP A 109 -5.71 2.72 -7.20
C ASP A 109 -4.67 2.11 -8.15
N VAL A 110 -4.17 0.91 -7.81
CA VAL A 110 -3.18 0.18 -8.61
C VAL A 110 -3.82 -1.07 -9.17
N ASP A 111 -4.07 -1.09 -10.48
CA ASP A 111 -4.65 -2.23 -11.18
C ASP A 111 -3.57 -3.27 -11.52
N ILE A 112 -3.43 -4.31 -10.68
CA ILE A 112 -2.48 -5.40 -10.94
C ILE A 112 -2.89 -6.20 -12.19
N GLY A 113 -4.19 -6.26 -12.49
CA GLY A 113 -4.74 -6.94 -13.65
C GLY A 113 -4.32 -6.33 -14.98
N SER A 114 -3.85 -5.07 -14.98
CA SER A 114 -3.40 -4.39 -16.20
C SER A 114 -2.07 -4.93 -16.76
N SER A 115 -1.38 -5.82 -16.05
CA SER A 115 -0.13 -6.45 -16.49
C SER A 115 -0.17 -7.97 -16.32
N ALA A 116 0.07 -8.68 -17.43
CA ALA A 116 0.18 -10.14 -17.42
C ALA A 116 1.30 -10.64 -16.51
N ILE A 117 2.44 -9.94 -16.48
CA ILE A 117 3.58 -10.28 -15.63
C ILE A 117 3.23 -10.10 -14.16
N ALA A 118 2.64 -8.96 -13.79
CA ALA A 118 2.25 -8.70 -12.41
C ALA A 118 1.17 -9.67 -11.92
N THR A 119 0.20 -9.97 -12.79
CA THR A 119 -0.83 -10.98 -12.51
C THR A 119 -0.23 -12.37 -12.30
N ALA A 120 0.76 -12.77 -13.09
CA ALA A 120 1.44 -14.06 -12.93
C ALA A 120 2.20 -14.16 -11.60
N ILE A 121 2.95 -13.11 -11.25
CA ILE A 121 3.68 -13.04 -9.97
C ILE A 121 2.70 -13.05 -8.79
N LEU A 122 1.61 -12.28 -8.88
CA LEU A 122 0.57 -12.26 -7.86
C LEU A 122 -0.06 -13.64 -7.69
N ARG A 123 -0.44 -14.34 -8.77
CA ARG A 123 -1.01 -15.70 -8.69
C ARG A 123 -0.06 -16.68 -8.01
N LEU A 124 1.23 -16.60 -8.32
CA LEU A 124 2.25 -17.42 -7.66
C LEU A 124 2.34 -17.11 -6.16
N ALA A 125 2.35 -15.82 -5.79
CA ALA A 125 2.38 -15.40 -4.39
C ALA A 125 1.10 -15.82 -3.63
N LEU A 126 -0.08 -15.66 -4.26
CA LEU A 126 -1.38 -16.05 -3.72
C LEU A 126 -1.47 -17.56 -3.48
N GLY A 127 -0.90 -18.38 -4.37
CA GLY A 127 -0.84 -19.84 -4.20
C GLY A 127 -0.06 -20.30 -2.95
N CYS A 128 0.73 -19.40 -2.34
CA CYS A 128 1.51 -19.69 -1.13
C CYS A 128 1.31 -18.64 -0.04
N VAL A 129 0.25 -17.83 -0.12
CA VAL A 129 0.11 -16.58 0.67
C VAL A 129 0.12 -16.81 2.18
N THR A 130 -0.42 -17.93 2.66
CA THR A 130 -0.45 -18.32 4.08
C THR A 130 0.94 -18.69 4.63
N ALA A 131 1.94 -18.87 3.76
CA ALA A 131 3.33 -19.15 4.12
C ALA A 131 4.28 -17.99 3.79
N VAL A 132 3.77 -16.88 3.24
CA VAL A 132 4.57 -15.75 2.76
C VAL A 132 4.48 -14.58 3.74
N THR A 133 5.63 -13.95 3.98
CA THR A 133 5.74 -12.64 4.61
C THR A 133 6.47 -11.71 3.65
N VAL A 134 5.84 -10.58 3.32
CA VAL A 134 6.38 -9.59 2.40
C VAL A 134 6.39 -8.21 3.05
N ASP A 135 7.52 -7.52 2.92
CA ASP A 135 7.64 -6.09 3.19
C ASP A 135 7.43 -5.33 1.89
N MET A 136 6.61 -4.29 1.93
CA MET A 136 6.37 -3.38 0.82
C MET A 136 6.65 -1.95 1.30
N GLY A 137 7.49 -1.22 0.59
CA GLY A 137 7.75 0.20 0.78
C GLY A 137 7.30 0.98 -0.44
N PHE A 138 6.56 2.06 -0.22
CA PHE A 138 6.07 2.96 -1.27
C PHE A 138 6.83 4.28 -1.20
N LEU A 139 7.29 4.74 -2.36
CA LEU A 139 8.10 5.93 -2.48
C LEU A 139 7.86 6.64 -3.82
N VAL A 140 8.36 7.86 -3.88
CA VAL A 140 8.50 8.62 -5.11
C VAL A 140 9.96 8.50 -5.55
N GLU A 141 10.20 7.96 -6.74
CA GLU A 141 11.54 7.73 -7.28
C GLU A 141 12.27 9.06 -7.53
N SER A 142 13.47 9.17 -7.00
CA SER A 142 14.38 10.27 -7.31
C SER A 142 15.04 10.01 -8.67
N GLN A 143 15.06 11.01 -9.55
CA GLN A 143 15.65 10.97 -10.90
C GLN A 143 16.73 12.05 -11.09
N SER A 144 17.00 12.87 -10.06
CA SER A 144 18.16 13.76 -10.01
C SER A 144 18.89 13.64 -8.67
N GLU A 145 20.11 14.16 -8.62
CA GLU A 145 20.96 14.08 -7.42
C GLU A 145 20.38 14.91 -6.25
N GLU A 146 19.73 16.03 -6.56
CA GLU A 146 19.10 16.93 -5.58
C GLU A 146 17.86 16.31 -4.93
N GLU A 147 17.24 15.32 -5.60
CA GLU A 147 16.09 14.58 -5.09
C GLU A 147 16.50 13.44 -4.16
N LEU A 148 17.81 13.13 -4.03
CA LEU A 148 18.31 12.07 -3.15
C LEU A 148 18.52 12.56 -1.70
N PRO A 149 18.45 11.65 -0.71
CA PRO A 149 18.10 10.23 -0.83
C PRO A 149 16.58 10.01 -1.02
N GLU A 150 16.23 8.89 -1.68
CA GLU A 150 14.84 8.42 -1.76
C GLU A 150 14.24 8.21 -0.36
N ARG A 151 12.97 8.58 -0.18
CA ARG A 151 12.26 8.46 1.10
C ARG A 151 10.95 7.70 0.91
N LEU A 152 10.73 6.69 1.75
CA LEU A 152 9.44 6.01 1.82
C LEU A 152 8.40 6.98 2.40
N PHE A 153 7.23 7.06 1.77
CA PHE A 153 6.08 7.74 2.36
C PHE A 153 5.16 6.75 3.09
N GLY A 154 5.31 5.46 2.84
CA GLY A 154 4.56 4.40 3.49
C GLY A 154 5.29 3.07 3.41
N ALA A 155 5.12 2.23 4.42
CA ALA A 155 5.62 0.86 4.43
C ALA A 155 4.65 -0.05 5.16
N VAL A 156 4.54 -1.29 4.70
CA VAL A 156 3.68 -2.30 5.30
C VAL A 156 4.36 -3.67 5.23
N ARG A 157 4.18 -4.46 6.28
CA ARG A 157 4.47 -5.89 6.27
C ARG A 157 3.15 -6.66 6.20
N ILE A 158 3.04 -7.55 5.23
CA ILE A 158 1.94 -8.50 5.13
C ILE A 158 2.46 -9.86 5.59
N CYS A 159 1.82 -10.44 6.60
CA CYS A 159 2.17 -11.75 7.14
C CYS A 159 1.04 -12.73 6.86
N GLN A 160 1.35 -13.82 6.14
CA GLN A 160 0.54 -15.03 6.08
C GLN A 160 -0.95 -14.74 5.83
N MET A 161 -1.22 -13.86 4.87
CA MET A 161 -2.56 -13.34 4.61
C MET A 161 -3.52 -14.47 4.24
N GLU A 162 -4.71 -14.46 4.82
CA GLU A 162 -5.77 -15.41 4.54
C GLU A 162 -6.87 -14.71 3.73
N MET A 163 -6.97 -15.02 2.44
CA MET A 163 -7.90 -14.34 1.53
C MET A 163 -9.38 -14.59 1.89
N SER A 164 -9.72 -15.74 2.46
CA SER A 164 -11.08 -16.06 2.93
C SER A 164 -11.57 -15.16 4.07
N SER A 165 -10.65 -14.49 4.77
CA SER A 165 -10.97 -13.55 5.85
C SER A 165 -11.30 -12.14 5.33
N ALA A 166 -11.28 -11.92 4.02
CA ALA A 166 -11.68 -10.64 3.42
C ALA A 166 -13.16 -10.35 3.71
N THR A 167 -13.45 -9.09 4.02
CA THR A 167 -14.81 -8.62 4.31
C THR A 167 -15.20 -7.51 3.37
N PHE A 168 -16.48 -7.49 3.01
CA PHE A 168 -17.04 -6.35 2.29
C PHE A 168 -17.15 -5.16 3.23
N VAL A 169 -16.54 -4.04 2.83
CA VAL A 169 -16.64 -2.78 3.56
C VAL A 169 -17.75 -1.96 2.92
N ASP A 170 -18.92 -1.95 3.56
CA ASP A 170 -19.99 -1.01 3.20
C ASP A 170 -19.72 0.34 3.89
N SER A 171 -20.15 1.42 3.24
CA SER A 171 -20.25 2.77 3.78
C SER A 171 -21.08 2.89 5.07
N ALA A 172 -21.94 1.91 5.37
CA ALA A 172 -22.83 1.88 6.53
C ALA A 172 -22.31 1.04 7.72
N THR A 173 -21.27 0.23 7.55
CA THR A 173 -20.82 -0.71 8.59
C THR A 173 -19.76 -0.06 9.47
N PRO A 174 -19.97 0.10 10.79
CA PRO A 174 -18.93 0.59 11.70
C PRO A 174 -17.73 -0.37 11.68
N SER A 175 -16.51 0.16 11.59
CA SER A 175 -15.33 -0.69 11.46
C SER A 175 -15.17 -1.56 12.70
N SER A 176 -15.21 -2.87 12.51
CA SER A 176 -14.84 -3.82 13.56
C SER A 176 -13.36 -3.58 13.88
N LYS A 177 -13.06 -3.17 15.11
CA LYS A 177 -11.68 -3.07 15.59
C LYS A 177 -11.05 -4.46 15.43
N VAL A 178 -10.09 -4.60 14.53
CA VAL A 178 -9.21 -5.77 14.49
C VAL A 178 -8.36 -5.67 15.76
N LEU A 179 -8.70 -6.46 16.78
CA LEU A 179 -7.91 -6.54 17.99
C LEU A 179 -6.56 -7.20 17.67
N PRO A 180 -5.44 -6.68 18.20
CA PRO A 180 -4.15 -7.34 18.04
C PRO A 180 -4.21 -8.75 18.64
N MET A 181 -3.64 -9.74 17.95
CA MET A 181 -3.51 -11.10 18.46
C MET A 181 -2.76 -11.08 19.80
N ASN A 182 -3.42 -11.60 20.84
CA ASN A 182 -2.84 -11.75 22.15
C ASN A 182 -1.76 -12.85 22.07
N ASN A 183 -0.47 -12.49 22.18
CA ASN A 183 0.58 -13.47 22.43
C ASN A 183 0.41 -13.96 23.87
N GLY A 184 -0.29 -15.06 24.05
CA GLY A 184 -0.36 -15.76 25.33
C GLY A 184 1.03 -16.27 25.70
N GLY A 185 1.77 -15.48 26.49
CA GLY A 185 2.86 -15.99 27.30
C GLY A 185 2.25 -16.78 28.46
N SER A 186 2.42 -18.09 28.45
CA SER A 186 2.25 -18.91 29.64
C SER A 186 3.45 -18.65 30.55
N GLU A 187 3.29 -17.72 31.49
CA GLU A 187 4.07 -17.73 32.73
C GLU A 187 3.53 -18.90 33.56
N ASN A 188 4.30 -19.99 33.62
CA ASN A 188 4.13 -20.98 34.67
C ASN A 188 4.86 -20.45 35.90
N GLU A 189 4.13 -19.81 36.80
CA GLU A 189 4.41 -19.88 38.23
C GLU A 189 3.98 -21.27 38.70
N ASP A 190 4.87 -22.00 39.40
CA ASP A 190 4.54 -22.72 40.63
C ASP A 190 5.83 -23.30 41.24
N ASP A 191 5.82 -23.31 42.57
CA ASP A 191 6.87 -23.64 43.55
C ASP A 191 7.60 -24.99 43.39
#